data_AF-A0A1R3WCW9-F1
#
_entry.id   AF-A0A1R3WCW9-F1
#
_cell.length_a   1.000
_cell.length_b   1.000
_cell.length_c   1.000
_cell.angle_alpha   90.00
_cell.angle_beta   90.00
_cell.angle_gamma   90.00
#
_symmetry.space_group_name_H-M   'P 1'
#
loop_
_entity.id
_entity.type
_entity.pdbx_description
1 polymer ?
#
loop_
_entity_poly.entity_id
_entity_poly.type
_entity_poly.pdbx_seq_one_letter_code
_entity_poly.pdbx_strand_id
1 'polypeptide(L)' 'MSVIRWVVRKGGSSNRWLAALVARKPRMVAAVALANTMARMVWAMTTKQANYRMA' A
#
# COMPACT_ATOMS: atom_id res chain seq x y z
N MET A 1 -0.78 -5.50 11.83
CA MET A 1 -1.80 -5.84 10.80
C MET A 1 -2.90 -4.77 10.73
N SER A 2 -2.53 -3.50 10.49
CA SER A 2 -3.38 -2.32 10.76
C SER A 2 -4.07 -1.76 9.50
N VAL A 3 -3.36 -1.63 8.38
CA VAL A 3 -3.90 -0.96 7.17
C VAL A 3 -4.93 -1.80 6.41
N ILE A 4 -4.64 -3.09 6.20
CA ILE A 4 -5.52 -3.99 5.42
C ILE A 4 -6.85 -4.23 6.15
N ARG A 5 -6.80 -4.42 7.48
CA ARG A 5 -8.01 -4.55 8.31
C ARG A 5 -8.86 -3.27 8.23
N TRP A 6 -8.24 -2.10 8.22
CA TRP A 6 -8.95 -0.82 8.12
C TRP A 6 -9.60 -0.63 6.75
N VAL A 7 -8.91 -1.00 5.66
CA VAL A 7 -9.46 -0.96 4.29
C VAL A 7 -10.66 -1.90 4.15
N VAL A 8 -10.53 -3.14 4.66
CA VAL A 8 -11.62 -4.12 4.65
C VAL A 8 -12.81 -3.66 5.50
N ARG A 9 -12.56 -3.05 6.66
CA ARG A 9 -13.60 -2.69 7.63
C ARG A 9 -14.28 -1.36 7.33
N LYS A 10 -13.57 -0.40 6.72
CA LYS A 10 -14.06 0.97 6.48
C LYS A 10 -14.41 1.23 5.01
N GLY A 11 -14.15 0.29 4.10
CA GLY A 11 -14.52 0.41 2.67
C GLY A 11 -13.73 1.47 1.88
N GLY A 12 -12.78 2.16 2.52
CA GLY A 12 -11.95 3.16 1.88
C GLY A 12 -10.68 3.37 2.68
N SER A 13 -9.53 3.08 2.07
CA SER A 13 -8.26 3.73 2.42
C SER A 13 -8.17 5.07 1.71
N SER A 14 -7.37 6.00 2.26
CA SER A 14 -6.89 7.20 1.55
C SER A 14 -6.37 6.87 0.13
N ASN A 15 -5.90 5.63 -0.07
CA ASN A 15 -5.58 5.07 -1.38
C ASN A 15 -6.78 4.32 -1.99
N ARG A 16 -7.50 4.97 -2.91
CA ARG A 16 -8.57 4.38 -3.74
C ARG A 16 -8.11 3.09 -4.45
N TRP A 17 -6.83 3.01 -4.80
CA TRP A 17 -6.18 1.84 -5.40
C TRP A 17 -6.17 0.61 -4.48
N LEU A 18 -5.82 0.76 -3.20
CA LEU A 18 -5.73 -0.38 -2.28
C LEU A 18 -7.10 -0.95 -1.94
N ALA A 19 -8.13 -0.09 -1.86
CA ALA A 19 -9.52 -0.50 -1.66
C ALA A 19 -10.03 -1.33 -2.85
N ALA A 20 -9.76 -0.90 -4.08
CA ALA A 20 -10.09 -1.67 -5.28
C ALA A 20 -9.33 -3.01 -5.36
N LEU A 21 -8.09 -3.05 -4.87
CA LEU A 21 -7.26 -4.24 -4.86
C LEU A 21 -7.76 -5.29 -3.85
N VAL A 22 -8.15 -4.85 -2.65
CA VAL A 22 -8.73 -5.69 -1.61
C VAL A 22 -10.12 -6.19 -1.99
N ALA A 23 -10.90 -5.38 -2.73
CA ALA A 23 -12.21 -5.80 -3.24
C ALA A 23 -12.11 -6.89 -4.31
N ARG A 24 -10.99 -6.96 -5.05
CA ARG A 24 -10.79 -7.90 -6.17
C ARG A 24 -9.90 -9.10 -5.84
N LYS A 25 -9.02 -9.01 -4.82
CA LYS A 25 -7.98 -10.02 -4.57
C LYS A 25 -7.91 -10.41 -3.08
N PRO A 26 -7.56 -11.68 -2.76
CA PRO A 26 -7.47 -12.13 -1.38
C PRO A 26 -6.48 -11.29 -0.56
N ARG A 27 -6.80 -11.14 0.74
CA ARG A 27 -6.14 -10.22 1.69
C ARG A 27 -4.61 -10.30 1.69
N MET A 28 -4.05 -11.50 1.53
CA MET A 28 -2.60 -11.70 1.48
C MET A 28 -1.96 -11.04 0.26
N VAL A 29 -2.61 -11.08 -0.90
CA VAL A 29 -2.08 -10.44 -2.12
C VAL A 29 -2.12 -8.93 -1.99
N ALA A 30 -3.18 -8.38 -1.38
CA ALA A 30 -3.23 -6.95 -1.09
C ALA A 30 -2.14 -6.52 -0.10
N ALA A 31 -1.79 -7.37 0.86
CA ALA A 31 -0.65 -7.16 1.76
C ALA A 31 0.68 -7.08 1.02
N VAL A 32 0.91 -8.04 0.12
CA VAL A 32 2.13 -8.10 -0.70
C VAL A 32 2.23 -6.90 -1.63
N ALA A 33 1.13 -6.48 -2.25
CA ALA A 33 1.12 -5.29 -3.09
C ALA A 33 1.40 -4.00 -2.30
N LEU A 34 0.83 -3.86 -1.11
CA LEU A 34 1.13 -2.74 -0.21
C LEU A 34 2.62 -2.73 0.19
N ALA A 35 3.17 -3.91 0.52
CA ALA A 35 4.58 -4.07 0.84
C ALA A 35 5.47 -3.72 -0.36
N ASN A 36 5.08 -4.12 -1.57
CA ASN A 36 5.80 -3.81 -2.80
C ASN A 36 5.83 -2.30 -3.08
N THR A 37 4.72 -1.60 -2.83
CA THR A 37 4.68 -0.13 -2.94
C THR A 37 5.62 0.54 -1.94
N MET A 38 5.65 0.07 -0.69
CA MET A 38 6.58 0.56 0.34
C MET A 38 8.04 0.25 -0.02
N ALA A 39 8.33 -0.96 -0.49
CA ALA A 39 9.66 -1.37 -0.93
C ALA A 39 10.15 -0.50 -2.10
N ARG A 40 9.24 -0.11 -3.01
CA ARG A 40 9.57 0.76 -4.15
C ARG A 40 9.81 2.21 -3.72
N MET A 41 9.09 2.71 -2.72
CA MET A 41 9.40 3.99 -2.06
C MET A 41 10.78 3.95 -1.41
N VAL A 42 11.09 2.89 -0.64
CA VAL A 42 12.41 2.70 -0.02
C VAL A 42 13.49 2.61 -1.08
N TRP A 43 13.31 1.83 -2.13
CA TRP A 43 14.25 1.73 -3.23
C TRP A 43 14.49 3.06 -3.92
N ALA A 44 13.44 3.87 -4.15
CA ALA A 44 13.59 5.21 -4.71
C ALA A 44 14.35 6.14 -3.77
N MET A 45 14.13 6.06 -2.46
CA MET A 45 14.90 6.80 -1.46
C MET A 45 16.37 6.39 -1.47
N THR A 46 16.66 5.09 -1.48
CA THR A 46 18.04 4.56 -1.46
C THR A 46 18.79 4.88 -2.75
N THR A 47 18.14 4.72 -3.91
CA THR A 47 18.78 4.91 -5.23
C THR A 47 18.87 6.37 -5.65
N LYS A 48 17.91 7.21 -5.26
CA LYS A 48 17.87 8.63 -5.67
C LYS A 48 18.21 9.62 -4.56
N GLN A 49 18.57 9.15 -3.35
CA GLN A 49 18.82 10.00 -2.17
C GLN A 49 17.74 11.07 -1.98
N ALA A 50 16.50 10.73 -2.32
CA ALA A 50 15.38 11.66 -2.33
C ALA A 50 14.68 11.63 -0.96
N ASN A 51 14.35 12.81 -0.44
CA ASN A 51 13.56 12.94 0.79
C ASN A 51 12.20 12.25 0.63
N TYR A 52 11.76 11.58 1.69
CA TYR A 52 10.47 10.90 1.74
C TYR A 52 9.33 11.87 1.35
N ARG A 53 8.70 11.61 0.22
CA ARG A 53 7.49 12.31 -0.24
C ARG A 53 6.38 11.29 -0.39
N MET A 54 5.42 11.34 0.53
CA MET A 54 4.12 10.70 0.36
C MET A 54 3.36 11.50 -0.70
N ALA A 55 3.28 10.96 -1.92
CA ALA A 55 2.41 11.45 -2.98
C ALA A 55 0.97 10.96 -2.77
#